data_AF-A0AAJ2AMM1-F1
#
_entry.id   AF-A0AAJ2AMM1-F1
#
_cell.length_a   1.000
_cell.length_b   1.000
_cell.length_c   1.000
_cell.angle_alpha   90.00
_cell.angle_beta   90.00
_cell.angle_gamma   90.00
#
_symmetry.space_group_name_H-M   'P 1'
#
loop_
_entity.id
_entity.type
_entity.pdbx_description
1 polymer ?
#
loop_
_entity_poly.entity_id
_entity_poly.type
_entity_poly.pdbx_seq_one_letter_code
_entity_poly.pdbx_strand_id
1 'polypeptide(L)'
;MNRRQFLCTAGAFAGWSGGVACRPLAGASTSDRALVLVDLDGGNDGVNTVIPIGDPLYRALRPTLAVPEELVLTLDARTGLHPSLLPLLGAWREQELAIVQGVGHDACNRSHFRSRQIWDTASDTHEYRDDSWFANAGVPLAPSSPAGSFAASCEDAARSIAQREAAVARIALHGFDTHENQASRHAALLGQLAKGLMVLRAQLIASGDWHRTLVMTSSDFGRSVRENAAGGTDHGAAAAHFLMGGNVRGGLWGAAPRLDALEADEGIPVTLDFRQLHATACAHLGVVPSSSVERFAPLPLLRA
;
A
#
# COMPACT_ATOMS: atom_id res chain seq x y z
N MET A 1 45.13 12.93 -0.14
CA MET A 1 44.45 14.21 -0.45
C MET A 1 43.00 13.91 -0.79
N ASN A 2 42.07 14.36 0.06
CA ASN A 2 40.68 13.92 0.10
C ASN A 2 39.75 15.05 -0.40
N ARG A 3 38.82 14.74 -1.31
CA ARG A 3 37.96 15.69 -2.06
C ARG A 3 36.82 16.35 -1.26
N ARG A 4 36.97 16.56 0.05
CA ARG A 4 35.89 17.07 0.93
C ARG A 4 36.20 18.38 1.67
N GLN A 5 37.25 19.11 1.29
CA GLN A 5 37.68 20.31 2.03
C GLN A 5 37.97 21.54 1.14
N PHE A 6 37.20 21.72 0.06
CA PHE A 6 37.42 22.86 -0.84
C PHE A 6 36.15 23.65 -1.20
N LEU A 7 35.30 24.00 -0.24
CA LEU A 7 34.35 25.11 -0.44
C LEU A 7 34.01 25.79 0.90
N CYS A 8 34.95 26.59 1.38
CA CYS A 8 34.70 27.69 2.32
C CYS A 8 35.75 28.77 2.05
N THR A 9 35.35 29.80 1.29
CA THR A 9 35.71 31.24 1.39
C THR A 9 35.79 31.88 0.00
N ALA A 10 34.83 32.76 -0.31
CA ALA A 10 35.07 34.12 -0.83
C ALA A 10 33.74 34.70 -1.37
N GLY A 11 33.37 35.90 -0.90
CA GLY A 11 32.27 36.66 -1.51
C GLY A 11 31.62 37.68 -0.58
N ALA A 12 32.40 38.62 -0.04
CA ALA A 12 31.85 39.86 0.48
C ALA A 12 31.44 40.74 -0.71
N PHE A 13 30.14 40.85 -0.99
CA PHE A 13 29.57 41.94 -1.77
C PHE A 13 28.41 42.53 -0.97
N ALA A 14 28.51 43.84 -0.75
CA ALA A 14 27.51 44.66 -0.11
C ALA A 14 26.26 44.83 -1.01
N GLY A 15 25.09 44.82 -0.38
CA GLY A 15 23.89 45.47 -0.92
C GLY A 15 22.91 44.60 -1.71
N TRP A 16 22.17 43.72 -1.03
CA TRP A 16 20.75 43.51 -1.33
C TRP A 16 20.05 42.85 -0.12
N SER A 17 19.15 43.60 0.51
CA SER A 17 18.27 43.14 1.58
C SER A 17 17.15 42.30 0.96
N GLY A 18 17.44 41.03 0.73
CA GLY A 18 16.51 40.01 0.25
C GLY A 18 16.96 38.64 0.70
N GLY A 19 17.38 38.53 1.97
CA GLY A 19 17.72 37.24 2.56
C GLY A 19 16.46 36.40 2.68
N VAL A 20 16.29 35.43 1.79
CA VAL A 20 15.47 34.25 2.07
C VAL A 20 16.14 33.58 3.26
N ALA A 21 15.69 33.92 4.46
CA ALA A 21 16.03 33.17 5.65
C ALA A 21 15.52 31.75 5.40
N CYS A 22 16.44 30.85 5.03
CA CYS A 22 16.18 29.43 5.11
C CYS A 22 15.94 29.15 6.58
N ARG A 23 14.66 29.18 6.99
CA ARG A 23 14.25 28.69 8.30
C ARG A 23 14.77 27.26 8.35
N PRO A 24 15.60 26.89 9.34
CA PRO A 24 15.82 25.48 9.56
C PRO A 24 14.43 24.88 9.75
N LEU A 25 14.08 23.90 8.90
CA LEU A 25 12.92 23.07 9.17
C LEU A 25 13.09 22.59 10.61
N ALA A 26 12.10 22.89 11.45
CA ALA A 26 12.05 22.40 12.81
C ALA A 26 12.39 20.91 12.79
N GLY A 27 13.34 20.51 13.64
CA GLY A 27 14.08 19.26 13.51
C GLY A 27 13.21 18.10 13.07
N ALA A 28 13.57 17.47 11.95
CA ALA A 28 12.92 16.26 11.47
C ALA A 28 12.83 15.29 12.65
N SER A 29 11.61 15.00 13.07
CA SER A 29 11.35 13.94 14.04
C SER A 29 11.87 12.67 13.40
N THR A 30 13.00 12.16 13.86
CA THR A 30 13.45 10.81 13.50
C THR A 30 12.51 9.86 14.22
N SER A 31 11.37 9.57 13.58
CA SER A 31 10.52 8.47 14.03
C SER A 31 11.40 7.23 14.15
N ASP A 32 11.44 6.62 15.33
CA ASP A 32 12.10 5.32 15.51
C ASP A 32 11.35 4.23 14.70
N ARG A 33 10.07 4.46 14.45
CA ARG A 33 9.19 3.61 13.64
C ARG A 33 9.39 3.88 12.17
N ALA A 34 9.28 2.83 11.36
CA ALA A 34 9.40 2.89 9.92
C ALA A 34 8.10 2.45 9.22
N LEU A 35 7.86 2.99 8.04
CA LEU A 35 6.74 2.65 7.16
C LEU A 35 7.28 2.29 5.77
N VAL A 36 6.80 1.18 5.20
CA VAL A 36 6.97 0.86 3.78
C VAL A 36 5.62 0.87 3.11
N LEU A 37 5.40 1.84 2.22
CA LEU A 37 4.22 1.94 1.37
C LEU A 37 4.48 1.19 0.06
N VAL A 38 3.59 0.26 -0.28
CA VAL A 38 3.68 -0.59 -1.47
C VAL A 38 2.50 -0.31 -2.38
N ASP A 39 2.71 0.50 -3.42
CA ASP A 39 1.67 0.81 -4.39
C ASP A 39 1.46 -0.36 -5.37
N LEU A 40 0.23 -0.82 -5.48
CA LEU A 40 -0.24 -1.78 -6.47
C LEU A 40 -0.88 -1.00 -7.61
N ASP A 41 -0.02 -0.48 -8.48
CA ASP A 41 -0.38 0.47 -9.54
C ASP A 41 -1.23 -0.21 -10.61
N GLY A 42 -2.45 0.33 -10.80
CA GLY A 42 -3.38 -0.15 -11.80
C GLY A 42 -4.67 -0.74 -11.25
N GLY A 43 -4.94 -0.71 -9.95
CA GLY A 43 -6.21 -1.20 -9.39
C GLY A 43 -6.24 -2.72 -9.24
N ASN A 44 -5.81 -3.21 -8.08
CA ASN A 44 -5.70 -4.64 -7.80
C ASN A 44 -7.07 -5.32 -7.71
N ASP A 45 -7.24 -6.50 -8.32
CA ASP A 45 -8.45 -7.30 -8.17
C ASP A 45 -8.55 -7.87 -6.75
N GLY A 46 -9.43 -7.28 -5.94
CA GLY A 46 -9.67 -7.66 -4.56
C GLY A 46 -10.21 -9.08 -4.42
N VAL A 47 -11.15 -9.52 -5.26
CA VAL A 47 -11.82 -10.83 -5.10
C VAL A 47 -11.03 -12.00 -5.68
N ASN A 48 -10.06 -11.73 -6.56
CA ASN A 48 -9.06 -12.72 -6.97
C ASN A 48 -7.76 -12.64 -6.15
N THR A 49 -7.58 -11.61 -5.31
CA THR A 49 -6.49 -11.56 -4.31
C THR A 49 -6.91 -12.28 -3.03
N VAL A 50 -8.08 -11.91 -2.51
CA VAL A 50 -8.73 -12.47 -1.33
C VAL A 50 -10.09 -13.03 -1.74
N ILE A 51 -10.15 -14.35 -1.82
CA ILE A 51 -11.20 -15.09 -2.51
C ILE A 51 -12.34 -15.38 -1.53
N PRO A 52 -13.57 -14.91 -1.79
CA PRO A 52 -14.74 -15.23 -0.98
C PRO A 52 -15.26 -16.63 -1.34
N ILE A 53 -14.52 -17.67 -0.98
CA ILE A 53 -14.85 -19.08 -1.31
C ILE A 53 -16.23 -19.52 -0.81
N GLY A 54 -16.75 -18.87 0.24
CA GLY A 54 -18.09 -19.14 0.76
C GLY A 54 -19.24 -18.49 -0.02
N ASP A 55 -18.96 -17.59 -0.96
CA ASP A 55 -19.99 -16.91 -1.75
C ASP A 55 -20.24 -17.65 -3.08
N PRO A 56 -21.46 -18.20 -3.30
CA PRO A 56 -21.75 -18.97 -4.51
C PRO A 56 -21.68 -18.13 -5.80
N LEU A 57 -21.78 -16.79 -5.70
CA LEU A 57 -21.71 -15.91 -6.85
C LEU A 57 -20.28 -15.74 -7.38
N TYR A 58 -19.25 -16.04 -6.58
CA TYR A 58 -17.86 -15.84 -7.00
C TYR A 58 -17.56 -16.51 -8.36
N ARG A 59 -17.88 -17.80 -8.49
CA ARG A 59 -17.65 -18.55 -9.74
C ARG A 59 -18.61 -18.16 -10.85
N ALA A 60 -19.85 -17.81 -10.51
CA ALA A 60 -20.84 -17.36 -11.50
C ALA A 60 -20.46 -16.02 -12.13
N LEU A 61 -19.81 -15.14 -11.37
CA LEU A 61 -19.32 -13.83 -11.81
C LEU A 61 -17.92 -13.91 -12.46
N ARG A 62 -17.19 -15.01 -12.24
CA ARG A 62 -15.83 -15.25 -12.73
C ARG A 62 -15.70 -16.56 -13.54
N PRO A 63 -16.47 -16.77 -14.63
CA PRO A 63 -16.45 -18.03 -15.36
C PRO A 63 -15.08 -18.47 -15.88
N THR A 64 -14.17 -17.55 -16.19
CA THR A 64 -12.80 -17.85 -16.63
C THR A 64 -11.73 -17.42 -15.64
N LEU A 65 -12.05 -16.46 -14.76
CA LEU A 65 -11.11 -15.92 -13.79
C LEU A 65 -11.16 -16.61 -12.42
N ALA A 66 -12.18 -17.39 -12.09
CA ALA A 66 -12.29 -18.02 -10.78
C ALA A 66 -11.12 -18.98 -10.53
N VAL A 67 -10.50 -18.86 -9.35
CA VAL A 67 -9.45 -19.80 -8.95
C VAL A 67 -10.10 -21.16 -8.59
N PRO A 68 -9.58 -22.29 -9.11
CA PRO A 68 -10.03 -23.63 -8.72
C PRO A 68 -9.92 -23.85 -7.20
N GLU A 69 -10.92 -24.51 -6.60
CA GLU A 69 -11.04 -24.63 -5.13
C GLU A 69 -9.81 -25.27 -4.50
N GLU A 70 -9.31 -26.31 -5.16
CA GLU A 70 -8.15 -27.10 -4.76
C GLU A 70 -6.83 -26.31 -4.77
N LEU A 71 -6.78 -25.17 -5.46
CA LEU A 71 -5.63 -24.27 -5.50
C LEU A 71 -5.75 -23.11 -4.50
N VAL A 72 -6.93 -22.86 -3.93
CA VAL A 72 -7.14 -21.75 -3.01
C VAL A 72 -6.43 -22.01 -1.68
N LEU A 73 -5.68 -21.01 -1.22
CA LEU A 73 -5.03 -21.04 0.09
C LEU A 73 -6.05 -20.64 1.15
N THR A 74 -6.74 -21.63 1.70
CA THR A 74 -7.83 -21.41 2.66
C THR A 74 -7.32 -20.73 3.94
N LEU A 75 -7.94 -19.61 4.32
CA LEU A 75 -7.67 -18.90 5.58
C LEU A 75 -8.69 -19.26 6.67
N ASP A 76 -9.96 -19.36 6.28
CA ASP A 76 -11.07 -19.81 7.12
C ASP A 76 -12.16 -20.50 6.27
N ALA A 77 -13.33 -20.77 6.85
CA ALA A 77 -14.43 -21.46 6.17
C ALA A 77 -15.06 -20.69 4.98
N ARG A 78 -14.79 -19.39 4.83
CA ARG A 78 -15.41 -18.52 3.81
C ARG A 78 -14.41 -17.73 2.98
N THR A 79 -13.15 -17.67 3.39
CA THR A 79 -12.13 -16.80 2.81
C THR A 79 -10.85 -17.58 2.52
N GLY A 80 -10.27 -17.33 1.34
CA GLY A 80 -8.96 -17.84 0.96
C GLY A 80 -8.11 -16.80 0.25
N LEU A 81 -6.86 -17.14 -0.05
CA LEU A 81 -5.95 -16.33 -0.86
C LEU A 81 -5.67 -17.01 -2.20
N HIS A 82 -5.35 -16.18 -3.18
CA HIS A 82 -4.80 -16.64 -4.46
C HIS A 82 -3.56 -17.54 -4.25
N PRO A 83 -3.38 -18.65 -5.00
CA PRO A 83 -2.23 -19.56 -4.86
C PRO A 83 -0.87 -18.88 -4.96
N SER A 84 -0.73 -17.85 -5.80
CA SER A 84 0.50 -17.07 -5.92
C SER A 84 0.95 -16.38 -4.62
N LEU A 85 0.04 -16.22 -3.65
CA LEU A 85 0.33 -15.62 -2.34
C LEU A 85 0.82 -16.65 -1.31
N LEU A 86 1.09 -17.90 -1.71
CA LEU A 86 1.60 -18.96 -0.84
C LEU A 86 2.77 -18.53 0.06
N PRO A 87 3.77 -17.74 -0.42
CA PRO A 87 4.86 -17.27 0.44
C PRO A 87 4.39 -16.48 1.68
N LEU A 88 3.24 -15.82 1.63
CA LEU A 88 2.71 -15.02 2.73
C LEU A 88 2.08 -15.84 3.86
N LEU A 89 1.82 -17.14 3.66
CA LEU A 89 1.16 -17.96 4.68
C LEU A 89 1.96 -18.10 5.98
N GLY A 90 3.29 -17.98 5.93
CA GLY A 90 4.13 -17.93 7.13
C GLY A 90 3.78 -16.74 8.00
N ALA A 91 3.83 -15.53 7.43
CA ALA A 91 3.47 -14.29 8.14
C ALA A 91 2.00 -14.27 8.61
N TRP A 92 1.08 -14.87 7.84
CA TRP A 92 -0.31 -15.07 8.27
C TRP A 92 -0.41 -15.92 9.54
N ARG A 93 0.25 -17.10 9.55
CA ARG A 93 0.25 -18.03 10.70
C ARG A 93 0.93 -17.44 11.92
N GLU A 94 1.96 -16.63 11.72
CA GLU A 94 2.66 -15.89 12.77
C GLU A 94 1.86 -14.67 13.28
N GLN A 95 0.66 -14.41 12.74
CA GLN A 95 -0.19 -13.28 13.10
C GLN A 95 0.51 -11.92 12.90
N GLU A 96 1.33 -11.82 11.86
CA GLU A 96 2.05 -10.61 11.44
C GLU A 96 1.53 -10.04 10.11
N LEU A 97 0.51 -10.65 9.52
CA LEU A 97 -0.19 -10.18 8.33
C LEU A 97 -1.67 -9.96 8.64
N ALA A 98 -2.11 -8.71 8.50
CA ALA A 98 -3.49 -8.30 8.49
C ALA A 98 -3.96 -8.08 7.04
N ILE A 99 -5.15 -8.59 6.71
CA ILE A 99 -5.80 -8.38 5.42
C ILE A 99 -7.03 -7.52 5.68
N VAL A 100 -7.04 -6.30 5.17
CA VAL A 100 -8.15 -5.35 5.34
C VAL A 100 -8.95 -5.32 4.05
N GLN A 101 -10.23 -5.65 4.13
CA GLN A 101 -11.12 -5.77 2.97
C GLN A 101 -12.10 -4.60 2.86
N GLY A 102 -12.62 -4.38 1.64
CA GLY A 102 -13.63 -3.35 1.37
C GLY A 102 -13.08 -1.94 1.50
N VAL A 103 -11.78 -1.76 1.21
CA VAL A 103 -11.08 -0.48 1.32
C VAL A 103 -11.23 0.30 0.02
N GLY A 104 -11.67 1.54 0.11
CA GLY A 104 -11.78 2.45 -1.02
C GLY A 104 -12.19 3.85 -0.56
N HIS A 105 -12.87 4.60 -1.41
CA HIS A 105 -13.56 5.84 -0.99
C HIS A 105 -14.83 6.05 -1.80
N ASP A 106 -15.76 6.81 -1.21
CA ASP A 106 -16.99 7.21 -1.88
C ASP A 106 -16.71 8.06 -3.12
N ALA A 107 -17.58 7.95 -4.11
CA ALA A 107 -17.42 8.59 -5.41
C ALA A 107 -16.03 8.33 -6.00
N CYS A 108 -15.63 7.05 -6.04
CA CYS A 108 -14.33 6.63 -6.54
C CYS A 108 -14.05 7.21 -7.92
N ASN A 109 -12.92 7.91 -8.06
CA ASN A 109 -12.48 8.37 -9.37
C ASN A 109 -11.89 7.17 -10.13
N ARG A 110 -12.13 7.08 -11.44
CA ARG A 110 -11.64 5.97 -12.29
C ARG A 110 -10.43 6.34 -13.14
N SER A 111 -9.96 7.59 -13.06
CA SER A 111 -8.71 7.98 -13.67
C SER A 111 -7.55 7.57 -12.77
N HIS A 112 -6.69 6.67 -13.24
CA HIS A 112 -5.46 6.28 -12.53
C HIS A 112 -4.63 7.47 -12.05
N PHE A 113 -4.56 8.56 -12.85
CA PHE A 113 -3.85 9.76 -12.45
C PHE A 113 -4.51 10.41 -11.24
N ARG A 114 -5.83 10.59 -11.31
CA ARG A 114 -6.56 11.29 -10.27
C ARG A 114 -6.69 10.46 -9.00
N SER A 115 -6.94 9.17 -9.11
CA SER A 115 -7.09 8.29 -7.95
C SER A 115 -5.79 8.12 -7.19
N ARG A 116 -4.65 7.98 -7.89
CA ARG A 116 -3.34 8.01 -7.23
C ARG A 116 -3.08 9.33 -6.50
N GLN A 117 -3.48 10.45 -7.08
CA GLN A 117 -3.37 11.75 -6.40
C GLN A 117 -4.26 11.82 -5.15
N ILE A 118 -5.49 11.29 -5.21
CA ILE A 118 -6.40 11.22 -4.06
C ILE A 118 -5.79 10.37 -2.93
N TRP A 119 -5.27 9.19 -3.25
CA TRP A 119 -4.59 8.34 -2.28
C TRP A 119 -3.33 9.01 -1.73
N ASP A 120 -2.49 9.59 -2.60
CA ASP A 120 -1.24 10.23 -2.16
C ASP A 120 -1.45 11.44 -1.26
N THR A 121 -2.47 12.25 -1.51
CA THR A 121 -2.73 13.49 -0.75
C THR A 121 -3.79 13.31 0.33
N ALA A 122 -4.43 12.13 0.38
CA ALA A 122 -5.63 11.86 1.16
C ALA A 122 -6.77 12.87 0.91
N SER A 123 -6.79 13.56 -0.23
CA SER A 123 -7.77 14.62 -0.54
C SER A 123 -9.15 14.06 -0.85
N ASP A 124 -10.20 14.86 -0.72
CA ASP A 124 -11.53 14.46 -1.19
C ASP A 124 -11.58 14.35 -2.72
N THR A 125 -12.55 13.59 -3.26
CA THR A 125 -12.67 13.31 -4.72
C THR A 125 -12.62 14.57 -5.59
N HIS A 126 -13.20 15.67 -5.13
CA HIS A 126 -13.28 16.95 -5.85
C HIS A 126 -12.17 17.95 -5.47
N GLU A 127 -11.28 17.59 -4.56
CA GLU A 127 -10.20 18.45 -4.07
C GLU A 127 -8.86 18.06 -4.72
N TYR A 128 -8.28 18.96 -5.50
CA TYR A 128 -6.99 18.75 -6.16
C TYR A 128 -5.86 19.31 -5.30
N ARG A 129 -4.90 18.45 -4.98
CA ARG A 129 -3.78 18.72 -4.10
C ARG A 129 -2.50 18.13 -4.69
N ASP A 130 -1.35 18.67 -4.32
CA ASP A 130 -0.02 18.20 -4.70
C ASP A 130 0.87 17.90 -3.49
N ASP A 131 0.31 17.93 -2.28
CA ASP A 131 1.00 17.73 -1.03
C ASP A 131 0.68 16.35 -0.42
N SER A 132 1.65 15.44 -0.52
CA SER A 132 1.49 14.06 -0.05
C SER A 132 1.28 13.99 1.47
N TRP A 133 0.36 13.12 1.91
CA TRP A 133 -0.04 13.02 3.32
C TRP A 133 1.13 12.63 4.24
N PHE A 134 2.08 11.82 3.74
CA PHE A 134 3.25 11.38 4.50
C PHE A 134 4.48 12.27 4.26
N ALA A 135 4.61 12.92 3.10
CA ALA A 135 5.71 13.87 2.87
C ALA A 135 5.59 15.10 3.79
N ASN A 136 4.35 15.53 4.06
CA ASN A 136 4.07 16.60 5.01
C ASN A 136 4.29 16.21 6.48
N ALA A 137 4.47 14.93 6.79
CA ALA A 137 4.66 14.46 8.16
C ALA A 137 6.07 14.76 8.73
N GLY A 138 6.98 15.34 7.93
CA GLY A 138 8.30 15.78 8.38
C GLY A 138 9.26 14.65 8.74
N VAL A 139 9.03 13.45 8.19
CA VAL A 139 9.84 12.25 8.39
C VAL A 139 10.78 12.01 7.20
N PRO A 140 12.01 11.51 7.41
CA PRO A 140 12.94 11.22 6.31
C PRO A 140 12.36 10.20 5.33
N LEU A 141 12.38 10.54 4.03
CA LEU A 141 11.90 9.68 2.95
C LEU A 141 13.08 8.99 2.27
N ALA A 142 12.92 7.70 1.96
CA ALA A 142 13.87 6.99 1.12
C ALA A 142 13.86 7.60 -0.29
N PRO A 143 15.01 7.67 -0.97
CA PRO A 143 15.02 8.02 -2.38
C PRO A 143 14.20 6.99 -3.17
N SER A 144 13.62 7.42 -4.29
CA SER A 144 12.97 6.49 -5.22
C SER A 144 13.97 5.39 -5.62
N SER A 145 13.58 4.13 -5.48
CA SER A 145 14.42 3.02 -5.94
C SER A 145 14.76 3.19 -7.43
N PRO A 146 16.00 2.88 -7.83
CA PRO A 146 16.36 2.88 -9.25
C PRO A 146 15.50 1.87 -10.02
N ALA A 147 15.40 2.05 -11.34
CA ALA A 147 14.69 1.11 -12.20
C ALA A 147 15.22 -0.32 -12.00
N GLY A 148 14.32 -1.27 -11.72
CA GLY A 148 14.68 -2.63 -11.35
C GLY A 148 13.47 -3.52 -11.11
N SER A 149 13.71 -4.74 -10.62
CA SER A 149 12.62 -5.64 -10.20
C SER A 149 11.99 -5.16 -8.90
N PHE A 150 10.72 -5.50 -8.66
CA PHE A 150 10.04 -5.20 -7.40
C PHE A 150 10.77 -5.76 -6.16
N ALA A 151 11.40 -6.93 -6.30
CA ALA A 151 12.23 -7.50 -5.24
C ALA A 151 13.42 -6.59 -4.92
N ALA A 152 14.12 -6.04 -5.93
CA ALA A 152 15.22 -5.09 -5.70
C ALA A 152 14.75 -3.82 -4.99
N SER A 153 13.57 -3.28 -5.35
CA SER A 153 12.97 -2.15 -4.63
C SER A 153 12.67 -2.48 -3.16
N CYS A 154 12.22 -3.70 -2.87
CA CYS A 154 12.03 -4.18 -1.50
C CYS A 154 13.36 -4.25 -0.71
N GLU A 155 14.44 -4.73 -1.33
CA GLU A 155 15.78 -4.77 -0.72
C GLU A 155 16.32 -3.36 -0.44
N ASP A 156 16.16 -2.43 -1.37
CA ASP A 156 16.59 -1.05 -1.21
C ASP A 156 15.80 -0.34 -0.10
N ALA A 157 14.48 -0.55 -0.04
CA ALA A 157 13.63 -0.03 1.03
C ALA A 157 14.06 -0.56 2.40
N ALA A 158 14.31 -1.87 2.52
CA ALA A 158 14.80 -2.49 3.75
C ALA A 158 16.15 -1.89 4.18
N ARG A 159 17.07 -1.71 3.22
CA ARG A 159 18.40 -1.15 3.45
C ARG A 159 18.33 0.28 3.98
N SER A 160 17.53 1.15 3.35
CA SER A 160 17.37 2.55 3.80
C SER A 160 16.78 2.65 5.21
N ILE A 161 15.84 1.76 5.56
CA ILE A 161 15.27 1.68 6.91
C ILE A 161 16.31 1.18 7.93
N ALA A 162 17.09 0.16 7.56
CA ALA A 162 18.11 -0.43 8.43
C ALA A 162 19.27 0.55 8.70
N GLN A 163 19.65 1.33 7.69
CA GLN A 163 20.69 2.35 7.80
C GLN A 163 20.20 3.64 8.48
N ARG A 164 18.92 3.71 8.87
CA ARG A 164 18.28 4.91 9.45
C ARG A 164 18.35 6.14 8.55
N GLU A 165 18.46 5.94 7.24
CA GLU A 165 18.45 7.02 6.23
C GLU A 165 17.02 7.50 5.96
N ALA A 166 16.05 6.60 6.13
CA ALA A 166 14.64 6.86 5.92
C ALA A 166 13.77 6.27 7.03
N ALA A 167 12.71 7.00 7.39
CA ALA A 167 11.61 6.48 8.19
C ALA A 167 10.45 5.99 7.29
N VAL A 168 10.31 6.54 6.08
CA VAL A 168 9.30 6.09 5.12
C VAL A 168 9.97 5.71 3.81
N ALA A 169 9.67 4.52 3.31
CA ALA A 169 10.00 4.10 1.95
C ALA A 169 8.72 3.87 1.17
N ARG A 170 8.69 4.29 -0.09
CA ARG A 170 7.56 4.05 -1.00
C ARG A 170 8.07 3.33 -2.24
N ILE A 171 7.48 2.19 -2.54
CA ILE A 171 7.82 1.33 -3.68
C ILE A 171 6.55 1.00 -4.45
N ALA A 172 6.68 0.72 -5.74
CA ALA A 172 5.54 0.40 -6.60
C ALA A 172 5.74 -0.92 -7.33
N LEU A 173 4.66 -1.70 -7.42
CA LEU A 173 4.52 -2.82 -8.33
C LEU A 173 3.45 -2.45 -9.36
N HIS A 174 3.89 -2.25 -10.60
CA HIS A 174 3.02 -1.84 -11.70
C HIS A 174 2.41 -3.04 -12.44
N GLY A 175 1.30 -2.80 -13.13
CA GLY A 175 0.73 -3.73 -14.08
C GLY A 175 -0.61 -4.31 -13.66
N PHE A 176 -1.20 -3.85 -12.56
CA PHE A 176 -2.51 -4.30 -12.11
C PHE A 176 -3.67 -3.82 -13.01
N ASP A 177 -3.38 -3.00 -14.03
CA ASP A 177 -4.38 -2.54 -15.01
C ASP A 177 -4.87 -3.63 -15.99
N THR A 178 -5.48 -4.68 -15.44
CA THR A 178 -5.73 -5.96 -16.11
C THR A 178 -7.14 -6.05 -16.73
N HIS A 179 -7.36 -5.29 -17.80
CA HIS A 179 -8.62 -5.35 -18.59
C HIS A 179 -8.74 -6.59 -19.48
N GLU A 180 -7.65 -7.31 -19.68
CA GLU A 180 -7.55 -8.50 -20.53
C GLU A 180 -6.47 -9.45 -20.01
N ASN A 181 -6.55 -10.73 -20.38
CA ASN A 181 -5.57 -11.77 -20.01
C ASN A 181 -5.27 -11.78 -18.50
N GLN A 182 -6.26 -11.49 -17.68
CA GLN A 182 -6.05 -11.16 -16.28
C GLN A 182 -5.56 -12.36 -15.48
N ALA A 183 -6.07 -13.57 -15.73
CA ALA A 183 -5.71 -14.76 -14.96
C ALA A 183 -4.19 -14.97 -14.83
N SER A 184 -3.45 -14.90 -15.95
CA SER A 184 -2.00 -15.09 -15.94
C SER A 184 -1.24 -13.85 -15.45
N ARG A 185 -1.66 -12.65 -15.87
CA ARG A 185 -1.00 -11.38 -15.49
C ARG A 185 -1.12 -11.13 -13.99
N HIS A 186 -2.34 -11.21 -13.45
CA HIS A 186 -2.61 -11.00 -12.03
C HIS A 186 -1.92 -12.05 -11.15
N ALA A 187 -1.97 -13.33 -11.54
CA ALA A 187 -1.23 -14.38 -10.83
C ALA A 187 0.28 -14.13 -10.78
N ALA A 188 0.88 -13.62 -11.86
CA ALA A 188 2.29 -13.26 -11.90
C ALA A 188 2.62 -12.06 -11.00
N LEU A 189 1.77 -11.02 -11.00
CA LEU A 189 1.91 -9.85 -10.14
C LEU A 189 1.78 -10.20 -8.65
N LEU A 190 0.78 -10.99 -8.28
CA LEU A 190 0.63 -11.48 -6.90
C LEU A 190 1.84 -12.32 -6.46
N GLY A 191 2.42 -13.10 -7.39
CA GLY A 191 3.65 -13.86 -7.12
C GLY A 191 4.87 -12.95 -6.91
N GLN A 192 4.98 -11.85 -7.66
CA GLN A 192 6.02 -10.85 -7.46
C GLN A 192 5.83 -10.11 -6.13
N LEU A 193 4.59 -9.70 -5.82
CA LEU A 193 4.22 -9.07 -4.55
C LEU A 193 4.62 -9.96 -3.37
N ALA A 194 4.15 -11.21 -3.36
CA ALA A 194 4.44 -12.14 -2.26
C ALA A 194 5.94 -12.37 -2.06
N LYS A 195 6.70 -12.57 -3.15
CA LYS A 195 8.16 -12.74 -3.08
C LYS A 195 8.85 -11.48 -2.54
N GLY A 196 8.51 -10.31 -3.07
CA GLY A 196 9.09 -9.03 -2.64
C GLY A 196 8.81 -8.74 -1.16
N LEU A 197 7.56 -8.92 -0.71
CA LEU A 197 7.20 -8.74 0.69
C LEU A 197 7.95 -9.70 1.62
N MET A 198 8.21 -10.94 1.21
CA MET A 198 9.01 -11.89 2.01
C MET A 198 10.50 -11.53 2.03
N VAL A 199 11.05 -11.00 0.94
CA VAL A 199 12.42 -10.45 0.92
C VAL A 199 12.54 -9.26 1.89
N LEU A 200 11.60 -8.30 1.80
CA LEU A 200 11.52 -7.15 2.70
C LEU A 200 11.45 -7.60 4.17
N ARG A 201 10.52 -8.50 4.50
CA ARG A 201 10.37 -9.07 5.85
C ARG A 201 11.67 -9.72 6.34
N ALA A 202 12.27 -10.58 5.53
CA ALA A 202 13.50 -11.29 5.92
C ALA A 202 14.66 -10.33 6.22
N GLN A 203 14.85 -9.29 5.40
CA GLN A 203 15.91 -8.30 5.63
C GLN A 203 15.65 -7.45 6.87
N LEU A 204 14.41 -7.01 7.09
CA LEU A 204 14.04 -6.25 8.29
C LEU A 204 14.14 -7.10 9.56
N ILE A 205 13.89 -8.41 9.49
CA ILE A 205 14.15 -9.31 10.63
C ILE A 205 15.66 -9.40 10.89
N ALA A 206 16.46 -9.62 9.83
CA ALA A 206 17.91 -9.75 9.94
C ALA A 206 18.60 -8.48 10.49
N SER A 207 18.06 -7.29 10.16
CA SER A 207 18.55 -6.01 10.70
C SER A 207 17.97 -5.65 12.07
N GLY A 208 17.00 -6.42 12.58
CA GLY A 208 16.31 -6.15 13.85
C GLY A 208 15.22 -5.09 13.76
N ASP A 209 14.81 -4.68 12.57
CA ASP A 209 13.89 -3.56 12.32
C ASP A 209 12.43 -3.98 12.06
N TRP A 210 12.15 -5.28 11.96
CA TRP A 210 10.80 -5.78 11.69
C TRP A 210 9.78 -5.38 12.76
N HIS A 211 10.19 -5.36 14.03
CA HIS A 211 9.32 -4.98 15.17
C HIS A 211 8.89 -3.51 15.14
N ARG A 212 9.62 -2.65 14.43
CA ARG A 212 9.36 -1.21 14.32
C ARG A 212 8.88 -0.79 12.93
N THR A 213 8.76 -1.72 11.99
CA THR A 213 8.32 -1.44 10.62
C THR A 213 6.88 -1.87 10.40
N LEU A 214 6.08 -0.98 9.81
CA LEU A 214 4.79 -1.29 9.22
C LEU A 214 4.96 -1.32 7.70
N VAL A 215 4.57 -2.40 7.05
CA VAL A 215 4.46 -2.50 5.60
C VAL A 215 2.98 -2.45 5.24
N MET A 216 2.59 -1.62 4.29
CA MET A 216 1.20 -1.41 3.90
C MET A 216 1.07 -1.33 2.38
N THR A 217 0.15 -2.09 1.81
CA THR A 217 -0.19 -1.95 0.38
C THR A 217 -1.23 -0.87 0.16
N SER A 218 -1.14 -0.17 -0.97
CA SER A 218 -2.09 0.81 -1.51
C SER A 218 -2.41 0.47 -2.95
N SER A 219 -3.50 0.99 -3.50
CA SER A 219 -3.89 0.81 -4.90
C SER A 219 -4.83 1.92 -5.27
N ASP A 220 -4.80 2.35 -6.53
CA ASP A 220 -5.58 3.49 -7.03
C ASP A 220 -7.08 3.34 -6.71
N PHE A 221 -7.60 2.11 -6.87
CA PHE A 221 -8.98 1.71 -6.70
C PHE A 221 -9.10 0.18 -6.80
N GLY A 222 -10.32 -0.37 -6.79
CA GLY A 222 -10.60 -1.80 -6.97
C GLY A 222 -10.92 -2.23 -8.40
N ARG A 223 -11.42 -3.45 -8.54
CA ARG A 223 -11.89 -4.02 -9.82
C ARG A 223 -13.35 -4.44 -9.73
N SER A 224 -14.03 -4.48 -10.87
CA SER A 224 -15.36 -5.08 -10.99
C SER A 224 -15.30 -6.56 -10.60
N VAL A 225 -16.35 -7.05 -9.93
CA VAL A 225 -16.49 -8.46 -9.50
C VAL A 225 -16.86 -9.37 -10.66
N ARG A 226 -17.61 -8.87 -11.65
CA ARG A 226 -17.86 -9.62 -12.87
C ARG A 226 -16.67 -9.49 -13.81
N GLU A 227 -16.26 -10.61 -14.40
CA GLU A 227 -15.29 -10.57 -15.50
C GLU A 227 -15.93 -9.98 -16.76
N ASN A 228 -15.13 -9.21 -17.51
CA ASN A 228 -15.53 -8.63 -18.78
C ASN A 228 -15.33 -9.64 -19.93
N ALA A 229 -15.81 -9.29 -21.12
CA ALA A 229 -15.74 -10.17 -22.30
C ALA A 229 -14.30 -10.40 -22.82
N ALA A 230 -13.31 -9.62 -22.36
CA ALA A 230 -11.91 -9.73 -22.77
C ALA A 230 -11.06 -10.62 -21.83
N GLY A 231 -11.70 -11.31 -20.87
CA GLY A 231 -11.00 -12.13 -19.88
C GLY A 231 -10.20 -11.30 -18.88
N GLY A 232 -10.71 -10.11 -18.54
CA GLY A 232 -10.21 -9.26 -17.46
C GLY A 232 -11.34 -8.60 -16.69
N THR A 233 -11.07 -7.45 -16.08
CA THR A 233 -12.04 -6.73 -15.25
C THR A 233 -11.99 -5.25 -15.49
N ASP A 234 -13.13 -4.60 -15.29
CA ASP A 234 -13.22 -3.14 -15.34
C ASP A 234 -12.86 -2.54 -13.98
N HIS A 235 -12.82 -1.21 -13.90
CA HIS A 235 -12.53 -0.50 -12.66
C HIS A 235 -13.70 -0.61 -11.67
N GLY A 236 -13.39 -0.77 -10.38
CA GLY A 236 -14.36 -0.75 -9.28
C GLY A 236 -13.83 0.08 -8.11
N ALA A 237 -14.64 0.26 -7.05
CA ALA A 237 -14.31 1.20 -5.97
C ALA A 237 -13.40 0.60 -4.87
N ALA A 238 -13.66 -0.64 -4.44
CA ALA A 238 -13.03 -1.22 -3.25
C ALA A 238 -12.12 -2.40 -3.56
N ALA A 239 -11.03 -2.53 -2.78
CA ALA A 239 -10.08 -3.62 -2.84
C ALA A 239 -9.72 -4.16 -1.44
N ALA A 240 -8.86 -5.18 -1.42
CA ALA A 240 -8.23 -5.69 -0.20
C ALA A 240 -6.76 -5.25 -0.13
N HIS A 241 -6.30 -4.89 1.07
CA HIS A 241 -4.95 -4.41 1.32
C HIS A 241 -4.26 -5.21 2.43
N PHE A 242 -2.95 -5.34 2.32
CA PHE A 242 -2.12 -6.05 3.29
C PHE A 242 -1.42 -5.05 4.19
N LEU A 243 -1.48 -5.30 5.49
CA LEU A 243 -0.66 -4.64 6.50
C LEU A 243 0.19 -5.70 7.19
N MET A 244 1.50 -5.51 7.24
CA MET A 244 2.44 -6.47 7.80
C MET A 244 3.46 -5.81 8.72
N GLY A 245 3.89 -6.52 9.76
CA GLY A 245 4.92 -6.02 10.68
C GLY A 245 4.94 -6.80 11.99
N GLY A 246 6.05 -6.73 12.73
CA GLY A 246 6.17 -7.43 14.02
C GLY A 246 5.16 -6.93 15.08
N ASN A 247 4.68 -5.69 14.93
CA ASN A 247 3.66 -5.11 15.80
C ASN A 247 2.24 -5.19 15.21
N VAL A 248 2.03 -5.80 14.05
CA VAL A 248 0.69 -5.94 13.46
C VAL A 248 -0.06 -7.10 14.12
N ARG A 249 -1.32 -6.87 14.52
CA ARG A 249 -2.29 -7.91 14.89
C ARG A 249 -2.86 -8.50 13.60
N GLY A 250 -2.32 -9.64 13.19
CA GLY A 250 -2.78 -10.34 11.99
C GLY A 250 -4.25 -10.78 12.03
N GLY A 251 -4.76 -11.21 10.88
CA GLY A 251 -6.16 -11.65 10.72
C GLY A 251 -6.91 -10.94 9.60
N LEU A 252 -8.19 -11.29 9.44
CA LEU A 252 -9.11 -10.63 8.51
C LEU A 252 -9.74 -9.42 9.20
N TRP A 253 -9.73 -8.28 8.52
CA TRP A 253 -10.27 -7.01 8.98
C TRP A 253 -11.20 -6.41 7.93
N GLY A 254 -12.16 -5.59 8.38
CA GLY A 254 -13.20 -5.05 7.52
C GLY A 254 -14.30 -6.07 7.20
N ALA A 255 -15.26 -5.68 6.38
CA ALA A 255 -16.34 -6.57 5.95
C ALA A 255 -15.86 -7.49 4.82
N ALA A 256 -16.34 -8.74 4.81
CA ALA A 256 -16.23 -9.58 3.63
C ALA A 256 -17.01 -8.97 2.46
N PRO A 257 -16.49 -9.05 1.22
CA PRO A 257 -17.21 -8.51 0.07
C PRO A 257 -18.56 -9.21 -0.10
N ARG A 258 -19.58 -8.44 -0.46
CA ARG A 258 -20.93 -8.92 -0.73
C ARG A 258 -21.17 -8.95 -2.23
N LEU A 259 -21.16 -10.14 -2.83
CA LEU A 259 -21.24 -10.26 -4.29
C LEU A 259 -22.69 -10.19 -4.82
N ASP A 260 -23.66 -10.20 -3.92
CA ASP A 260 -25.10 -10.05 -4.18
C ASP A 260 -25.59 -8.60 -4.12
N ALA A 261 -24.72 -7.67 -3.75
CA ALA A 261 -25.02 -6.25 -3.56
C ALA A 261 -23.92 -5.36 -4.17
N LEU A 262 -23.64 -5.57 -5.45
CA LEU A 262 -22.64 -4.78 -6.18
C LEU A 262 -23.13 -3.36 -6.46
N GLU A 263 -22.17 -2.46 -6.59
CA GLU A 263 -22.41 -1.10 -7.10
C GLU A 263 -22.79 -1.11 -8.58
N ALA A 264 -23.23 0.05 -9.10
CA ALA A 264 -23.63 0.20 -10.50
C ALA A 264 -22.51 -0.13 -11.52
N ASP A 265 -21.24 -0.06 -11.10
CA ASP A 265 -20.07 -0.44 -11.90
C ASP A 265 -19.64 -1.90 -11.68
N GLU A 266 -20.48 -2.70 -11.03
CA GLU A 266 -20.19 -4.08 -10.61
C GLU A 266 -19.02 -4.20 -9.63
N GLY A 267 -18.59 -3.09 -9.02
CA GLY A 267 -17.62 -3.06 -7.95
C GLY A 267 -18.20 -3.51 -6.60
N ILE A 268 -17.31 -3.90 -5.69
CA ILE A 268 -17.68 -4.13 -4.29
C ILE A 268 -17.96 -2.77 -3.63
N PRO A 269 -19.05 -2.64 -2.84
CA PRO A 269 -19.28 -1.44 -2.05
C PRO A 269 -18.13 -1.14 -1.08
N VAL A 270 -17.80 0.14 -0.94
CA VAL A 270 -16.80 0.58 0.04
C VAL A 270 -17.38 0.42 1.44
N THR A 271 -16.65 -0.29 2.30
CA THR A 271 -17.03 -0.46 3.73
C THR A 271 -16.02 0.18 4.67
N LEU A 272 -14.85 0.55 4.15
CA LEU A 272 -13.75 1.13 4.90
C LEU A 272 -13.08 2.21 4.05
N ASP A 273 -13.09 3.46 4.52
CA ASP A 273 -12.38 4.54 3.83
C ASP A 273 -10.86 4.34 3.94
N PHE A 274 -10.13 4.42 2.81
CA PHE A 274 -8.68 4.21 2.77
C PHE A 274 -7.90 5.14 3.70
N ARG A 275 -8.44 6.31 4.05
CA ARG A 275 -7.79 7.24 4.97
C ARG A 275 -7.69 6.69 6.39
N GLN A 276 -8.46 5.67 6.74
CA GLN A 276 -8.24 4.90 7.98
C GLN A 276 -6.92 4.11 7.94
N LEU A 277 -6.48 3.65 6.76
CA LEU A 277 -5.14 3.06 6.60
C LEU A 277 -4.06 4.12 6.80
N HIS A 278 -4.25 5.33 6.23
CA HIS A 278 -3.32 6.44 6.45
C HIS A 278 -3.28 6.89 7.92
N ALA A 279 -4.43 6.98 8.58
CA ALA A 279 -4.50 7.27 10.02
C ALA A 279 -3.76 6.21 10.84
N THR A 280 -3.87 4.93 10.45
CA THR A 280 -3.11 3.83 11.06
C THR A 280 -1.61 4.00 10.87
N ALA A 281 -1.17 4.39 9.68
CA ALA A 281 0.24 4.65 9.39
C ALA A 281 0.77 5.90 10.13
N CYS A 282 -0.01 6.98 10.24
CA CYS A 282 0.34 8.16 11.04
C CYS A 282 0.49 7.80 12.53
N ALA A 283 -0.46 7.02 13.07
CA ALA A 283 -0.41 6.55 14.45
C ALA A 283 0.82 5.67 14.71
N HIS A 284 1.16 4.77 13.77
CA HIS A 284 2.38 3.95 13.84
C HIS A 284 3.64 4.82 13.85
N LEU A 285 3.74 5.82 12.98
CA LEU A 285 4.89 6.72 12.90
C LEU A 285 4.96 7.74 14.04
N GLY A 286 3.89 7.88 14.83
CA GLY A 286 3.80 8.91 15.88
C GLY A 286 3.79 10.33 15.32
N VAL A 287 3.28 10.53 14.11
CA VAL A 287 3.19 11.84 13.43
C VAL A 287 1.79 12.40 13.51
N VAL A 288 1.68 13.73 13.49
CA VAL A 288 0.38 14.41 13.43
C VAL A 288 -0.17 14.25 12.00
N PRO A 289 -1.36 13.66 11.82
CA PRO A 289 -1.98 13.54 10.50
C PRO A 289 -2.38 14.91 9.93
N SER A 290 -2.46 15.02 8.61
CA SER A 290 -3.13 16.16 7.96
C SER A 290 -4.61 16.21 8.35
N SER A 291 -5.26 17.36 8.21
CA SER A 291 -6.70 17.51 8.49
C SER A 291 -7.58 16.55 7.68
N SER A 292 -7.13 16.16 6.48
CA SER A 292 -7.81 15.16 5.64
C SER A 292 -7.78 13.75 6.22
N VAL A 293 -6.76 13.42 7.02
CA VAL A 293 -6.58 12.11 7.67
C VAL A 293 -7.06 12.13 9.13
N GLU A 294 -6.91 13.24 9.85
CA GLU A 294 -7.20 13.40 11.28
C GLU A 294 -8.63 13.00 11.68
N ARG A 295 -9.59 13.20 10.77
CA ARG A 295 -11.00 12.84 10.99
C ARG A 295 -11.29 11.34 10.96
N PHE A 296 -10.32 10.50 10.60
CA PHE A 296 -10.46 9.05 10.52
C PHE A 296 -9.75 8.38 11.70
N ALA A 297 -10.45 7.43 12.33
CA ALA A 297 -9.86 6.64 13.39
C ALA A 297 -8.84 5.64 12.82
N PRO A 298 -7.64 5.49 13.42
CA PRO A 298 -6.75 4.38 13.13
C PRO A 298 -7.42 3.03 13.37
N LEU A 299 -7.10 2.04 12.54
CA LEU A 299 -7.55 0.68 12.75
C LEU A 299 -6.86 0.09 13.99
N PRO A 300 -7.57 -0.67 14.85
CA PRO A 300 -7.02 -1.24 16.07
C PRO A 300 -6.19 -2.52 15.80
N LEU A 301 -5.38 -2.50 14.74
CA LEU A 301 -4.57 -3.61 14.25
C LEU A 301 -3.09 -3.51 14.64
N LEU A 302 -2.69 -2.51 15.43
CA LEU A 302 -1.34 -2.39 15.98
C LEU A 302 -1.32 -2.88 17.44
N ARG A 303 -0.29 -3.65 17.82
CA ARG A 303 0.01 -3.99 19.20
C ARG A 303 0.54 -2.75 19.91
N ALA A 304 0.16 -2.61 21.19
CA ALA A 304 0.67 -1.54 22.06
C ALA A 304 2.14 -1.76 22.39
#